data_AF-A0A511YP85-F1
#
_entry.id   AF-A0A511YP85-F1
#
_cell.length_a   1.000
_cell.length_b   1.000
_cell.length_c   1.000
_cell.angle_alpha   90.00
_cell.angle_beta   90.00
_cell.angle_gamma   90.00
#
_symmetry.space_group_name_H-M   'P 1'
#
loop_
_entity.id
_entity.type
_entity.pdbx_description
1 polymer ?
#
loop_
_entity_poly.entity_id
_entity_poly.type
_entity_poly.pdbx_seq_one_letter_code
_entity_poly.pdbx_strand_id
1 'polypeptide(L)'
;MKWKPGYDILEDKEAVVHLGYKNSVLTNLDDEKLIDHCDSGRFSGCCGNSGSSGVNKLCKNGHEVGTESSYCCTSNYLHFSLDHIIIKEIL
;
A
#
# COMPACT_ATOMS: atom_id res chain seq x y z
N MET A 1 -5.91 -10.65 -8.92
CA MET A 1 -6.67 -11.62 -8.09
C MET A 1 -7.54 -10.78 -7.16
N LYS A 2 -8.87 -10.79 -7.30
CA LYS A 2 -9.75 -10.10 -6.33
C LYS A 2 -9.99 -11.05 -5.17
N TRP A 3 -9.55 -10.68 -3.96
CA TRP A 3 -9.73 -11.49 -2.76
C TRP A 3 -11.19 -11.42 -2.29
N LYS A 4 -11.64 -12.43 -1.54
CA LYS A 4 -13.04 -12.52 -1.10
C LYS A 4 -13.36 -11.38 -0.12
N PRO A 5 -14.56 -10.78 -0.20
CA PRO A 5 -15.03 -9.82 0.80
C PRO A 5 -14.83 -10.33 2.24
N GLY A 6 -14.29 -9.49 3.12
CA GLY A 6 -14.05 -9.81 4.54
C GLY A 6 -12.61 -10.18 4.92
N TYR A 7 -11.66 -10.18 3.97
CA TYR A 7 -10.21 -10.34 4.24
C TYR A 7 -9.42 -9.03 4.18
N ASP A 8 -10.01 -7.99 3.58
CA ASP A 8 -9.43 -6.65 3.56
C ASP A 8 -9.84 -5.90 4.82
N ILE A 9 -8.89 -5.14 5.40
CA ILE A 9 -9.16 -4.30 6.57
C ILE A 9 -9.85 -2.98 6.22
N LEU A 10 -9.93 -2.66 4.92
CA LEU A 10 -10.44 -1.39 4.39
C LEU A 10 -11.41 -1.68 3.25
N GLU A 11 -12.58 -1.04 3.29
CA GLU A 11 -13.55 -1.11 2.19
C GLU A 11 -13.04 -0.39 0.93
N ASP A 12 -13.79 -0.51 -0.17
CA ASP A 12 -13.48 0.15 -1.43
C ASP A 12 -13.43 1.68 -1.22
N LYS A 13 -12.28 2.28 -1.59
CA LYS A 13 -11.98 3.72 -1.44
C LYS A 13 -11.90 4.23 0.00
N GLU A 14 -11.75 3.34 0.97
CA GLU A 14 -11.47 3.73 2.35
C GLU A 14 -9.97 4.01 2.55
N ALA A 15 -9.68 5.01 3.39
CA ALA A 15 -8.34 5.32 3.86
C ALA A 15 -8.36 5.62 5.36
N VAL A 16 -7.37 5.10 6.08
CA VAL A 16 -7.22 5.33 7.52
C VAL A 16 -5.88 5.98 7.79
N VAL A 17 -5.89 7.04 8.60
CA VAL A 17 -4.67 7.63 9.14
C VAL A 17 -4.22 6.80 10.34
N HIS A 18 -3.08 6.13 10.20
CA HIS A 18 -2.46 5.39 11.27
C HIS A 18 -1.39 6.27 11.96
N LEU A 19 -1.64 6.60 13.23
CA LEU A 19 -0.72 7.36 14.06
C LEU A 19 0.00 6.41 15.01
N GLY A 20 1.32 6.30 14.86
CA GLY A 20 2.15 5.33 15.56
C GLY A 20 3.62 5.73 15.56
N TYR A 21 4.53 4.75 15.64
CA TYR A 21 5.98 5.02 15.56
C TYR A 21 6.38 5.70 14.24
N LYS A 22 5.65 5.42 13.16
CA LYS A 22 5.69 6.18 11.91
C LYS A 22 4.27 6.52 11.52
N ASN A 23 3.99 7.80 11.33
CA ASN A 23 2.67 8.21 10.88
C ASN A 23 2.50 7.88 9.39
N SER A 24 1.37 7.28 9.07
CA SER A 24 1.10 6.79 7.73
C SER A 24 -0.37 6.87 7.37
N VAL A 25 -0.64 6.78 6.06
CA VAL A 25 -1.98 6.49 5.55
C VAL A 25 -1.99 5.06 5.05
N LEU A 26 -3.02 4.32 5.44
CA LEU A 26 -3.34 3.00 4.92
C LEU A 26 -4.54 3.14 3.97
N THR A 27 -4.47 2.54 2.78
CA THR A 27 -5.59 2.46 1.84
C THR A 27 -5.80 1.02 1.39
N ASN A 28 -6.94 0.75 0.73
CA ASN A 28 -7.12 -0.50 -0.02
C ASN A 28 -6.02 -0.66 -1.10
N LEU A 29 -5.79 -1.90 -1.55
CA LEU A 29 -4.86 -2.24 -2.63
C LEU A 29 -5.26 -1.72 -4.01
N ASP A 30 -6.53 -1.34 -4.20
CA ASP A 30 -7.06 -0.89 -5.49
C ASP A 30 -6.70 0.57 -5.79
N ASP A 31 -5.45 0.81 -6.22
CA ASP A 31 -5.02 2.09 -6.82
C ASP A 31 -4.44 1.86 -8.22
N GLU A 32 -5.26 2.11 -9.24
CA GLU A 32 -4.90 1.98 -10.66
C GLU A 32 -3.83 2.98 -11.14
N LYS A 33 -3.46 3.98 -10.32
CA LYS A 33 -2.46 4.98 -10.69
C LYS A 33 -1.04 4.57 -10.29
N LEU A 34 -0.90 3.60 -9.40
CA LEU A 34 0.39 3.09 -8.99
C LEU A 34 0.90 2.01 -9.94
N ILE A 35 2.22 1.93 -10.05
CA ILE A 35 2.91 0.88 -10.80
C ILE A 35 3.93 0.19 -9.87
N ASP A 36 4.29 -1.04 -10.19
CA ASP A 36 5.29 -1.79 -9.44
C ASP A 36 6.70 -1.24 -9.67
N HIS A 37 7.53 -1.27 -8.63
CA HIS A 37 8.96 -1.02 -8.75
C HIS A 37 9.62 -2.07 -9.66
N CYS A 38 10.58 -1.67 -10.48
CA CYS A 38 11.28 -2.58 -11.39
C CYS A 38 12.28 -3.54 -10.69
N ASP A 39 12.51 -3.35 -9.39
CA ASP A 39 13.48 -4.14 -8.62
C ASP A 39 12.70 -5.27 -7.97
N SER A 40 12.91 -6.49 -8.45
CA SER A 40 12.24 -7.68 -7.92
C SER A 40 12.59 -7.96 -6.45
N GLY A 41 13.72 -7.44 -5.94
CA GLY A 41 14.09 -7.53 -4.53
C GLY A 41 13.11 -6.80 -3.60
N ARG A 42 12.32 -5.85 -4.13
CA ARG A 42 11.25 -5.13 -3.40
C ARG A 42 9.98 -5.97 -3.19
N PHE A 43 9.92 -7.17 -3.75
CA PHE A 43 8.76 -8.05 -3.67
C PHE A 43 9.14 -9.36 -3.00
N SER A 44 8.68 -9.54 -1.77
CA SER A 44 8.97 -10.72 -0.98
C SER A 44 7.72 -11.22 -0.28
N GLY A 45 7.42 -12.51 -0.37
CA GLY A 45 6.29 -13.11 0.34
C GLY A 45 5.77 -14.36 -0.37
N CYS A 46 4.86 -15.07 0.29
CA CYS A 46 4.40 -16.39 -0.17
C CYS A 46 3.18 -16.29 -1.09
N CYS A 47 2.18 -15.49 -0.72
CA CYS A 47 0.92 -15.35 -1.44
C CYS A 47 0.62 -13.91 -1.89
N GLY A 48 1.62 -13.04 -1.79
CA GLY A 48 1.56 -11.60 -1.99
C GLY A 48 2.80 -10.94 -1.39
N ASN A 49 2.87 -9.62 -1.33
CA ASN A 49 4.03 -8.91 -0.82
C ASN A 49 3.96 -8.72 0.71
N SER A 50 5.07 -8.94 1.40
CA SER A 50 5.21 -8.76 2.85
C SER A 50 5.35 -7.29 3.25
N GLY A 51 5.67 -6.42 2.30
CA GLY A 51 5.97 -5.00 2.57
C GLY A 51 7.28 -4.79 3.34
N SER A 52 8.07 -5.83 3.60
CA SER A 52 9.29 -5.75 4.40
C SER A 52 10.53 -5.31 3.60
N SER A 53 10.47 -5.40 2.26
CA SER A 53 11.58 -5.05 1.37
C SER A 53 11.64 -3.57 0.99
N GLY A 54 10.91 -2.70 1.70
CA GLY A 54 10.82 -1.25 1.42
C GLY A 54 9.77 -0.90 0.38
N VAL A 55 9.88 0.32 -0.17
CA VAL A 55 8.92 0.86 -1.14
C VAL A 55 8.90 0.01 -2.41
N ASN A 56 7.69 -0.41 -2.80
CA ASN A 56 7.45 -1.32 -3.92
C ASN A 56 6.42 -0.76 -4.92
N LYS A 57 5.75 0.35 -4.58
CA LYS A 57 4.86 1.08 -5.47
C LYS A 57 5.44 2.44 -5.85
N LEU A 58 5.37 2.73 -7.13
CA LEU A 58 5.76 3.99 -7.74
C LEU A 58 4.53 4.73 -8.27
N CYS A 59 4.59 6.05 -8.35
CA CYS A 59 3.66 6.80 -9.19
C CYS A 59 4.00 6.61 -10.68
N LYS A 60 3.12 7.04 -11.59
CA LYS A 60 3.35 6.95 -13.05
C LYS A 60 4.63 7.63 -13.55
N ASN A 61 5.20 8.54 -12.76
CA ASN A 61 6.47 9.22 -13.07
C ASN A 61 7.70 8.48 -12.51
N GLY A 62 7.53 7.32 -11.87
CA GLY A 62 8.62 6.49 -11.35
C GLY A 62 9.10 6.86 -9.93
N HIS A 63 8.45 7.80 -9.23
CA HIS A 63 8.82 8.11 -7.85
C HIS A 63 8.29 7.07 -6.88
N GLU A 64 9.12 6.66 -5.93
CA GLU A 64 8.76 5.83 -4.77
C GLU A 64 7.70 6.54 -3.90
N VAL A 65 6.53 5.92 -3.73
CA VAL A 65 5.40 6.55 -3.01
C VAL A 65 4.76 5.65 -1.95
N GLY A 66 4.75 4.34 -2.14
CA GLY A 66 3.96 3.45 -1.28
C GLY A 66 4.50 2.03 -1.17
N THR A 67 4.05 1.34 -0.14
CA THR A 67 4.38 -0.07 0.10
C THR A 67 3.10 -0.88 0.13
N GLU A 68 2.93 -1.80 -0.81
CA GLU A 68 1.94 -2.86 -0.73
C GLU A 68 2.35 -3.90 0.31
N SER A 69 1.43 -4.18 1.23
CA SER A 69 1.40 -5.37 2.08
C SER A 69 0.17 -6.19 1.68
N SER A 70 0.37 -7.39 1.14
CA SER A 70 -0.65 -8.33 0.68
C SER A 70 -0.31 -9.78 1.06
N TYR A 71 0.47 -9.96 2.11
CA TYR A 71 0.90 -11.27 2.59
C TYR A 71 -0.23 -12.02 3.30
N CYS A 72 -0.39 -13.32 3.03
CA CYS A 72 -1.54 -14.11 3.49
C CYS A 72 -1.71 -14.22 5.02
N CYS A 73 -0.66 -13.93 5.78
CA CYS A 73 -0.70 -13.93 7.25
C CYS A 73 -0.96 -12.53 7.84
N THR A 74 -1.11 -11.51 7.01
CA THR A 74 -1.31 -10.12 7.42
C THR A 74 -2.49 -9.52 6.66
N SER A 75 -2.95 -8.36 7.13
CA SER A 75 -3.93 -7.56 6.41
C SER A 75 -3.39 -7.03 5.08
N ASN A 76 -4.30 -6.85 4.14
CA ASN A 76 -4.03 -6.27 2.82
C ASN A 76 -4.20 -4.74 2.86
N TYR A 77 -3.16 -4.00 2.47
CA TYR A 77 -3.21 -2.54 2.38
C TYR A 77 -2.04 -1.96 1.59
N LEU A 78 -2.23 -0.75 1.08
CA LEU A 78 -1.14 0.15 0.69
C LEU A 78 -0.79 1.03 1.88
N HIS A 79 0.51 1.18 2.13
CA HIS A 79 1.05 2.04 3.17
C HIS A 79 1.83 3.21 2.55
N PHE A 80 1.45 4.43 2.95
CA PHE A 80 2.11 5.67 2.54
C PHE A 80 2.63 6.41 3.78
N SER A 81 3.92 6.74 3.80
CA SER A 81 4.51 7.54 4.88
C SER A 81 4.07 8.99 4.77
N LEU A 82 3.59 9.57 5.89
CA LEU A 82 3.20 10.99 5.94
C LEU A 82 4.37 11.95 5.69
N ASP A 83 5.61 11.50 5.80
CA ASP A 83 6.79 12.32 5.52
C ASP A 83 6.93 12.65 4.03
N HIS A 84 6.21 11.91 3.16
CA HIS A 84 6.35 11.98 1.71
C HIS A 84 5.03 12.25 0.97
N ILE A 85 3.91 12.45 1.68
CA ILE A 85 2.61 12.67 1.06
C ILE A 85 1.89 13.90 1.62
N ILE A 86 0.99 14.46 0.79
CA ILE A 86 0.06 15.52 1.21
C ILE A 86 -1.35 14.97 1.06
N ILE A 87 -2.11 14.94 2.15
CA ILE A 87 -3.53 14.58 2.13
C ILE A 87 -4.34 15.81 1.75
N LYS A 88 -5.21 15.67 0.75
CA LYS A 88 -6.16 16.70 0.36
C LYS A 88 -7.56 16.10 0.39
N GLU A 89 -8.43 16.71 1.16
CA GLU A 89 -9.86 16.46 1.06
C GLU A 89 -10.37 17.12 -0.23
N ILE A 90 -11.06 16.34 -1.07
CA ILE A 90 -11.71 16.84 -2.28
C ILE A 90 -13.20 16.88 -1.97
N LEU A 91 -13.72 18.10 -1.79
CA LEU A 91 -15.14 18.39 -1.61
C LEU A 91 -15.89 18.33 -2.93
#